data_AF-A0A6A4HBG3-F1
#
_entry.id   AF-A0A6A4HBG3-F1
#
_cell.length_a   1.000
_cell.length_b   1.000
_cell.length_c   1.000
_cell.angle_alpha   90.00
_cell.angle_beta   90.00
_cell.angle_gamma   90.00
#
_symmetry.space_group_name_H-M   'P 1'
#
loop_
_entity.id
_entity.type
_entity.pdbx_description
1 polymer ?
#
loop_
_entity_poly.entity_id
_entity_poly.type
_entity_poly.pdbx_seq_one_letter_code
_entity_poly.pdbx_strand_id
1 'polypeptide(L)' 'CDYTFQTLKENMPAALASVSLETMRRWEHRVYHWIDAYWDGLGAKDTQKQVKDFSFKKYKSHQCVPETLARTFD' A
#
# COMPACT_ATOMS: atom_id res chain seq x y z
N CYS A 1 -20.71 10.73 -16.34
CA CYS A 1 -21.37 10.20 -15.13
C CYS A 1 -22.70 10.92 -15.02
N ASP A 2 -23.79 10.21 -15.25
CA ASP A 2 -25.18 10.66 -15.14
C ASP A 2 -25.72 10.55 -13.69
N TYR A 3 -24.90 10.06 -12.76
CA TYR A 3 -25.15 9.97 -11.31
C TYR A 3 -26.43 9.20 -10.93
N THR A 4 -26.89 8.29 -11.79
CA THR A 4 -28.02 7.42 -11.49
C THR A 4 -27.57 6.14 -10.78
N PHE A 5 -28.45 5.55 -9.98
CA PHE A 5 -28.15 4.26 -9.33
C PHE A 5 -27.93 3.14 -10.35
N GLN A 6 -28.65 3.19 -11.47
CA GLN A 6 -28.57 2.20 -12.53
C GLN A 6 -27.17 2.17 -13.15
N THR A 7 -26.64 3.34 -13.53
CA THR A 7 -25.28 3.41 -14.08
C THR A 7 -24.22 3.15 -13.04
N LEU A 8 -24.42 3.50 -11.76
CA LEU A 8 -23.52 3.06 -10.69
C LEU A 8 -23.44 1.53 -10.64
N LYS A 9 -24.59 0.85 -10.66
CA LYS A 9 -24.67 -0.61 -10.61
C LYS A 9 -23.96 -1.27 -11.79
N GLU A 10 -24.09 -0.70 -12.99
CA GLU A 10 -23.43 -1.19 -14.21
C GLU A 10 -21.93 -0.91 -14.21
N ASN A 11 -21.49 0.23 -13.68
CA ASN A 11 -20.08 0.61 -13.66
C ASN A 11 -19.27 -0.12 -12.59
N MET A 12 -19.91 -0.55 -11.48
CA MET A 12 -19.22 -1.20 -10.36
C MET A 12 -18.39 -2.45 -10.78
N PRO A 13 -18.94 -3.44 -11.52
CA PRO A 13 -18.17 -4.59 -11.99
C PRO A 13 -17.00 -4.20 -12.89
N ALA A 14 -17.20 -3.24 -13.80
CA ALA A 14 -16.16 -2.78 -14.72
C ALA A 14 -15.01 -2.07 -13.96
N ALA A 15 -15.35 -1.26 -12.96
CA ALA A 15 -14.38 -0.62 -12.09
C ALA A 15 -13.57 -1.65 -11.30
N LEU A 16 -14.22 -2.64 -10.69
CA LEU A 16 -13.53 -3.71 -9.95
C LEU A 16 -12.61 -4.55 -10.86
N ALA A 17 -13.04 -4.84 -12.09
CA ALA A 17 -12.23 -5.57 -13.07
C ALA A 17 -11.03 -4.75 -13.59
N SER A 18 -11.11 -3.41 -13.57
CA SER A 18 -10.02 -2.53 -14.01
C SER A 18 -8.85 -2.44 -13.02
N VAL A 19 -9.04 -2.88 -11.77
CA VAL A 19 -7.97 -2.89 -10.77
C VAL A 19 -7.12 -4.14 -10.94
N SER A 20 -5.80 -3.98 -11.13
CA SER A 20 -4.89 -5.12 -11.24
C SER A 20 -4.68 -5.84 -9.90
N LEU A 21 -4.43 -7.15 -9.96
CA LEU A 21 -4.06 -7.95 -8.78
C LEU A 21 -2.84 -7.39 -8.04
N GLU A 22 -1.87 -6.84 -8.77
CA GLU A 22 -0.70 -6.18 -8.19
C GLU A 22 -1.11 -4.98 -7.31
N THR A 23 -2.07 -4.18 -7.77
CA THR A 23 -2.59 -3.05 -7.01
C THR A 23 -3.33 -3.52 -5.75
N MET A 24 -4.14 -4.57 -5.86
CA MET A 24 -4.83 -5.16 -4.70
C MET A 24 -3.84 -5.64 -3.63
N ARG A 25 -2.80 -6.39 -4.03
CA ARG A 25 -1.76 -6.89 -3.11
C ARG A 25 -0.97 -5.77 -2.45
N ARG A 26 -0.63 -4.71 -3.20
CA ARG A 26 0.05 -3.53 -2.64
C ARG A 26 -0.80 -2.85 -1.57
N TRP A 27 -2.10 -2.73 -1.80
CA TRP A 27 -3.02 -2.18 -0.81
C TRP A 27 -3.17 -3.07 0.41
N GLU A 28 -3.32 -4.39 0.22
CA GLU A 28 -3.35 -5.37 1.31
C GLU A 28 -2.10 -5.25 2.22
N HIS A 29 -0.90 -5.27 1.63
CA HIS A 29 0.33 -5.09 2.40
C HIS A 29 0.36 -3.76 3.16
N ARG A 30 -0.17 -2.69 2.56
CA ARG A 30 -0.23 -1.38 3.21
C ARG A 30 -1.18 -1.36 4.41
N VAL A 31 -2.26 -2.14 4.39
CA VAL A 31 -3.24 -2.20 5.48
C VAL A 31 -2.62 -2.72 6.78
N TYR A 32 -1.67 -3.66 6.73
CA TYR A 32 -0.97 -4.13 7.93
C TYR A 32 -0.29 -2.99 8.70
N HIS A 33 0.38 -2.07 7.99
CA HIS A 33 0.99 -0.90 8.64
C HIS A 33 -0.02 0.07 9.25
N TRP A 34 -1.23 0.16 8.69
CA TRP A 34 -2.31 0.92 9.31
C TRP A 34 -2.81 0.25 10.58
N ILE A 35 -2.94 -1.09 10.57
CA ILE A 35 -3.34 -1.87 11.75
C ILE A 35 -2.31 -1.70 12.87
N ASP A 36 -1.02 -1.83 12.57
CA ASP A 36 0.07 -1.64 13.54
C ASP A 36 0.01 -0.24 14.16
N ALA A 37 -0.20 0.79 13.34
CA ALA A 37 -0.27 2.16 13.86
C ALA A 37 -1.50 2.41 14.74
N TYR A 38 -2.65 1.80 14.43
CA TYR A 38 -3.81 1.82 15.31
C TYR A 38 -3.53 1.09 16.63
N TRP A 39 -2.83 -0.04 16.57
CA TRP A 39 -2.39 -0.78 17.75
C TRP A 39 -1.48 0.06 18.66
N ASP A 40 -0.56 0.81 18.06
CA ASP A 40 0.36 1.72 18.75
C ASP A 40 -0.34 3.00 19.28
N GLY A 41 -1.64 3.17 19.02
CA GLY A 41 -2.42 4.33 19.47
C GLY A 41 -2.07 5.62 18.73
N LEU A 42 -1.45 5.53 17.54
CA LEU A 42 -1.08 6.69 16.75
C LEU A 42 -2.32 7.38 16.17
N GLY A 43 -2.29 8.71 16.16
CA GLY A 43 -3.31 9.51 15.48
C GLY A 43 -3.28 9.29 13.97
N ALA A 44 -4.40 9.57 13.29
CA ALA A 44 -4.53 9.36 11.84
C ALA A 44 -3.47 10.10 11.01
N LYS A 45 -3.07 11.31 11.44
CA LYS A 45 -2.03 12.12 10.75
C LYS A 45 -0.64 11.51 10.88
N ASP A 46 -0.30 11.02 12.06
CA ASP A 46 1.00 10.39 12.32
C ASP A 46 1.11 9.02 11.65
N THR A 47 0.01 8.26 11.68
CA THR A 47 -0.12 7.01 10.91
C THR A 47 0.06 7.25 9.41
N GLN A 48 -0.63 8.26 8.86
CA GLN A 48 -0.50 8.59 7.44
C GLN A 48 0.93 8.96 7.08
N LYS A 49 1.64 9.69 7.96
CA LYS A 49 3.05 10.03 7.78
C LYS A 49 3.92 8.77 7.80
N GLN A 50 3.76 7.87 8.76
CA GLN A 50 4.53 6.63 8.87
C GLN A 50 4.32 5.71 7.67
N VAL A 51 3.07 5.50 7.26
CA VAL A 51 2.73 4.70 6.08
C VAL A 51 3.29 5.35 4.81
N LYS A 52 3.26 6.68 4.71
CA LYS A 52 3.85 7.41 3.59
C LYS A 52 5.38 7.26 3.58
N ASP A 53 6.04 7.35 4.73
CA ASP A 53 7.49 7.16 4.85
C ASP A 53 7.92 5.73 4.46
N PHE A 54 7.10 4.73 4.78
CA PHE A 54 7.31 3.35 4.34
C PHE A 54 7.09 3.18 2.83
N SER A 55 6.06 3.84 2.29
CA SER A 55 5.71 3.77 0.85
C SER A 55 6.66 4.58 -0.04
N PHE A 56 7.21 5.69 0.48
CA PHE A 56 8.21 6.50 -0.21
C PHE A 56 9.59 5.88 -0.04
N LYS A 57 10.47 6.22 -1.00
CA LYS A 57 11.85 5.74 -1.23
C LYS A 57 12.77 5.53 -0.02
N LYS A 58 12.41 5.94 1.21
CA LYS A 58 13.22 5.72 2.41
C LYS A 58 13.61 4.25 2.58
N TYR A 59 12.75 3.30 2.16
CA TYR A 59 13.05 1.85 2.20
C TYR A 59 13.29 1.15 0.86
N LYS A 60 13.33 1.87 -0.26
CA LYS A 60 13.63 1.25 -1.57
C LYS A 60 15.07 0.68 -1.62
N SER A 61 15.98 1.15 -0.76
CA SER A 61 17.33 0.61 -0.61
C SER A 61 17.51 -0.38 0.54
N HIS A 62 16.54 -0.52 1.46
CA HIS A 62 16.66 -1.42 2.63
C HIS A 62 16.33 -2.88 2.31
N GLN A 63 15.71 -3.16 1.15
CA GLN A 63 15.52 -4.51 0.62
C GLN A 63 16.66 -4.96 -0.31
N CYS A 64 17.64 -4.10 -0.60
CA CYS A 64 18.90 -4.53 -1.19
C CYS A 64 19.90 -4.74 -0.05
N VAL A 65 20.36 -5.99 0.11
CA VAL A 65 21.58 -6.25 0.88
C VAL A 65 22.70 -5.46 0.19
N PRO A 66 23.42 -4.57 0.90
CA PRO A 66 24.57 -3.88 0.31
C PRO A 66 25.53 -4.93 -0.26
N GLU A 67 26.04 -4.75 -1.47
CA GLU A 67 26.93 -5.74 -2.11
C GLU A 67 28.14 -6.09 -1.24
N THR A 68 28.62 -5.13 -0.44
CA THR A 68 29.66 -5.35 0.57
C THR A 68 29.26 -6.36 1.64
N LEU A 69 28.01 -6.35 2.08
CA LEU A 69 27.47 -7.33 3.02
C LEU A 69 27.17 -8.65 2.31
N ALA A 70 26.66 -8.62 1.08
CA ALA A 70 26.38 -9.84 0.29
C ALA A 70 27.65 -10.69 0.08
N ARG A 71 28.78 -10.04 -0.26
CA ARG A 71 30.10 -10.71 -0.42
C ARG A 71 30.64 -11.39 0.84
N THR A 72 30.10 -11.09 2.03
CA THR A 72 30.52 -11.78 3.27
C THR A 72 29.82 -13.12 3.44
N PHE A 73 28.79 -13.41 2.65
CA PHE A 73 28.02 -14.65 2.68
C PHE A 73 28.34 -15.60 1.50
N ASP A 74 29.20 -15.19 0.57
CA ASP A 74 29.79 -16.02 -0.50
C ASP A 74 31.08 -16.70 0.00
#